data_AF-D5RJI4-F1
#
_entry.id   AF-D5RJI4-F1
#
_cell.length_a   1.000
_cell.length_b   1.000
_cell.length_c   1.000
_cell.angle_alpha   90.00
_cell.angle_beta   90.00
_cell.angle_gamma   90.00
#
_symmetry.space_group_name_H-M   'P 1'
#
loop_
_entity.id
_entity.type
_entity.pdbx_description
1 polymer ?
#
loop_
_entity_poly.entity_id
_entity_poly.type
_entity_poly.pdbx_seq_one_letter_code
_entity_poly.pdbx_strand_id
1 'polypeptide(L)'
;MQDAVRAAGRALAAEGWVVEEIEPPALVEAAELWGRIGGPDTIARLLPLVAQHGDEGIREALSLWAGYWPLRDPAACLEGLTRRMALLREWLLFLQDWPVIVAPVSTEPPFPVAHDRRDTATTAAIMQAQRVMLAVSALGLPGLSVPTGLAEGLPMGVQLIGALHADEALFDAAEPIAAALPMPALPPIA
;
A
#
# COMPACT_ATOMS: atom_id res chain seq x y z
N MET A 1 -3.90 -9.95 9.96
CA MET A 1 -2.76 -9.33 9.23
C MET A 1 -1.46 -9.30 10.03
N GLN A 2 -1.49 -8.95 11.31
CA GLN A 2 -0.30 -8.97 12.19
C GLN A 2 0.45 -10.32 12.17
N ASP A 3 -0.28 -11.43 12.12
CA ASP A 3 0.34 -12.76 12.08
C ASP A 3 1.18 -13.01 10.83
N ALA A 4 0.75 -12.52 9.68
CA ALA A 4 1.49 -12.64 8.42
C ALA A 4 2.80 -11.83 8.46
N VAL A 5 2.74 -10.60 8.98
CA VAL A 5 3.93 -9.75 9.16
C VAL A 5 4.92 -10.40 10.13
N ARG A 6 4.44 -10.90 11.27
CA ARG A 6 5.29 -11.59 12.24
C ARG A 6 5.85 -12.90 11.71
N ALA A 7 5.10 -13.64 10.89
CA ALA A 7 5.58 -14.85 10.23
C ALA A 7 6.70 -14.54 9.24
N ALA A 8 6.55 -13.49 8.42
CA ALA A 8 7.60 -13.00 7.54
C ALA A 8 8.86 -12.57 8.31
N GLY A 9 8.70 -11.83 9.41
CA GLY A 9 9.81 -11.47 10.29
C GLY A 9 10.53 -12.69 10.88
N ARG A 10 9.80 -13.74 11.30
CA ARG A 10 10.42 -15.00 11.75
C ARG A 10 11.17 -15.73 10.64
N ALA A 11 10.65 -15.72 9.42
CA ALA A 11 11.32 -16.33 8.27
C ALA A 11 12.66 -15.64 7.98
N LEU A 12 12.68 -14.30 7.99
CA LEU A 12 13.92 -13.52 7.87
C LEU A 12 14.92 -13.82 9.00
N ALA A 13 14.45 -13.83 10.25
CA ALA A 13 15.31 -14.09 11.40
C ALA A 13 15.94 -15.49 11.37
N ALA A 14 15.24 -16.48 10.81
CA ALA A 14 15.77 -17.84 10.64
C ALA A 14 16.97 -17.90 9.66
N GLU A 15 17.02 -16.97 8.69
CA GLU A 15 18.11 -16.80 7.73
C GLU A 15 19.18 -15.78 8.18
N GLY A 16 19.16 -15.39 9.46
CA GLY A 16 20.19 -14.55 10.07
C GLY A 16 19.97 -13.04 9.94
N TRP A 17 18.82 -12.59 9.44
CA TRP A 17 18.45 -11.17 9.48
C TRP A 17 18.16 -10.73 10.92
N VAL A 18 18.58 -9.51 11.28
CA VAL A 18 18.16 -8.86 12.52
C VAL A 18 16.79 -8.23 12.28
N VAL A 19 15.81 -8.59 13.10
CA VAL A 19 14.41 -8.14 12.94
C VAL A 19 13.95 -7.45 14.22
N GLU A 20 13.48 -6.21 14.07
CA GLU A 20 12.95 -5.40 15.17
C GLU A 20 11.56 -4.85 14.81
N GLU A 21 10.67 -4.79 15.80
CA GLU A 21 9.37 -4.13 15.66
C GLU A 21 9.56 -2.62 15.92
N ILE A 22 9.42 -1.80 14.87
CA ILE A 22 9.62 -0.35 14.92
C ILE A 22 8.53 0.39 14.15
N GLU A 23 8.16 1.58 14.63
CA GLU A 23 7.17 2.45 13.97
C GLU A 23 7.89 3.35 12.93
N PRO A 24 7.46 3.34 11.66
CA PRO A 24 8.06 4.21 10.65
C PRO A 24 7.63 5.69 10.81
N PRO A 25 8.40 6.64 10.27
CA PRO A 25 8.10 8.07 10.44
C PRO A 25 6.75 8.47 9.83
N ALA A 26 5.84 8.98 10.66
CA ALA A 26 4.60 9.66 10.23
C ALA A 26 3.80 8.94 9.12
N LEU A 27 3.66 7.61 9.21
CA LEU A 27 3.06 6.76 8.18
C LEU A 27 1.68 7.24 7.71
N VAL A 28 0.81 7.61 8.65
CA VAL A 28 -0.56 8.06 8.35
C VAL A 28 -0.53 9.36 7.53
N GLU A 29 0.32 10.30 7.92
CA GLU A 29 0.48 11.56 7.18
C GLU A 29 1.03 11.32 5.77
N ALA A 30 2.02 10.42 5.63
CA ALA A 30 2.56 10.04 4.33
C ALA A 30 1.48 9.43 3.42
N ALA A 31 0.56 8.63 3.97
CA ALA A 31 -0.56 8.07 3.23
C ALA A 31 -1.54 9.15 2.74
N GLU A 32 -1.86 10.13 3.59
CA GLU A 32 -2.76 11.24 3.25
C GLU A 32 -2.24 12.09 2.08
N LEU A 33 -0.91 12.21 1.93
CA LEU A 33 -0.31 12.96 0.82
C LEU A 33 -0.72 12.43 -0.55
N TRP A 34 -0.96 11.12 -0.69
CA TRP A 34 -1.46 10.56 -1.95
C TRP A 34 -2.79 11.21 -2.35
N GLY A 35 -3.71 11.35 -1.39
CA GLY A 35 -5.02 11.96 -1.57
C GLY A 35 -5.00 13.47 -1.80
N ARG A 36 -3.91 14.16 -1.42
CA ARG A 36 -3.73 15.60 -1.65
C ARG A 36 -3.02 15.91 -2.97
N ILE A 37 -2.06 15.07 -3.37
CA ILE A 37 -1.20 15.29 -4.54
C ILE A 37 -1.77 14.60 -5.78
N GLY A 38 -2.04 13.29 -5.68
CA GLY A 38 -2.39 12.44 -6.82
C GLY A 38 -3.90 12.22 -6.99
N GLY A 39 -4.64 12.12 -5.89
CA GLY A 39 -6.08 11.85 -5.88
C GLY A 39 -6.89 12.77 -6.80
N PRO A 40 -6.83 14.11 -6.63
CA PRO A 40 -7.65 15.04 -7.40
C PRO A 40 -7.37 14.98 -8.91
N ASP A 41 -6.10 14.87 -9.29
CA ASP A 41 -5.69 14.75 -10.70
C ASP A 41 -6.13 13.41 -11.31
N THR A 42 -6.07 12.33 -10.53
CA THR A 42 -6.51 11.00 -10.95
C THR A 42 -8.02 11.00 -11.21
N ILE A 43 -8.81 11.52 -10.27
CA ILE A 43 -10.27 11.65 -10.41
C ILE A 43 -10.63 12.54 -11.59
N ALA A 44 -10.01 13.72 -11.72
CA ALA A 44 -10.28 14.66 -12.81
C ALA A 44 -10.02 14.05 -14.20
N ARG A 45 -9.02 13.17 -14.33
CA ARG A 45 -8.71 12.48 -15.59
C ARG A 45 -9.61 11.27 -15.87
N LEU A 46 -10.05 10.56 -14.84
CA LEU A 46 -10.90 9.37 -14.98
C LEU A 46 -12.38 9.72 -15.19
N LEU A 47 -12.89 10.77 -14.56
CA LEU A 47 -14.31 11.14 -14.60
C LEU A 47 -14.88 11.25 -16.03
N PRO A 48 -14.25 11.95 -16.99
CA PRO A 48 -14.79 12.06 -18.35
C PRO A 48 -14.84 10.72 -19.07
N LEU A 49 -13.82 9.87 -18.87
CA LEU A 49 -13.72 8.55 -19.49
C LEU A 49 -14.80 7.61 -18.95
N VAL A 50 -15.02 7.63 -17.64
CA VAL A 50 -16.06 6.84 -16.98
C VAL A 50 -17.46 7.32 -17.34
N ALA A 51 -17.67 8.64 -17.48
CA ALA A 51 -18.94 9.16 -17.97
C ALA A 51 -19.26 8.61 -19.37
N GLN A 52 -18.29 8.62 -20.29
CA GLN A 52 -18.46 8.19 -21.67
C GLN A 52 -18.54 6.67 -21.86
N HIS A 53 -17.74 5.90 -21.10
CA HIS A 53 -17.50 4.48 -21.38
C HIS A 53 -17.74 3.54 -20.18
N GLY A 54 -17.93 4.07 -18.98
CA GLY A 54 -18.08 3.25 -17.77
C GLY A 54 -19.34 2.41 -17.79
N ASP A 55 -19.36 1.36 -16.97
CA ASP A 55 -20.59 0.69 -16.54
C ASP A 55 -21.19 1.40 -15.31
N GLU A 56 -22.24 0.84 -14.73
CA GLU A 56 -22.85 1.39 -13.51
C GLU A 56 -21.89 1.30 -12.31
N GLY A 57 -21.14 0.20 -12.19
CA GLY A 57 -20.30 -0.04 -11.03
C GLY A 57 -19.13 0.92 -10.89
N ILE A 58 -18.42 1.18 -11.99
CA ILE A 58 -17.31 2.14 -11.96
C ILE A 58 -17.80 3.58 -11.77
N ARG A 59 -19.01 3.92 -12.25
CA ARG A 59 -19.62 5.25 -12.02
C ARG A 59 -19.92 5.46 -10.55
N GLU A 60 -20.49 4.47 -9.88
CA GLU A 60 -20.78 4.53 -8.44
C GLU A 60 -19.49 4.62 -7.61
N ALA A 61 -18.54 3.71 -7.84
CA ALA A 61 -17.28 3.69 -7.10
C ALA A 61 -16.50 5.01 -7.27
N LEU A 62 -16.40 5.52 -8.51
CA LEU A 62 -15.67 6.76 -8.78
C LEU A 62 -16.37 7.99 -8.16
N SER A 63 -17.71 8.00 -8.10
CA SER A 63 -18.46 9.04 -7.40
C SER A 63 -18.15 9.07 -5.91
N LEU A 64 -18.09 7.90 -5.27
CA LEU A 64 -17.70 7.79 -3.86
C LEU A 64 -16.25 8.23 -3.61
N TRP A 65 -15.32 7.87 -4.50
CA TRP A 65 -13.93 8.30 -4.41
C TRP A 65 -13.79 9.82 -4.60
N ALA A 66 -14.54 10.40 -5.55
CA ALA A 66 -14.58 11.84 -5.77
C ALA A 66 -15.15 12.61 -4.57
N GLY A 67 -16.05 11.98 -3.79
CA GLY A 67 -16.55 12.53 -2.54
C GLY A 67 -15.59 12.38 -1.35
N TYR A 68 -14.64 11.45 -1.42
CA TYR A 68 -13.67 11.20 -0.35
C TYR A 68 -12.46 12.13 -0.39
N TRP A 69 -11.88 12.35 -1.57
CA TRP A 69 -10.74 13.28 -1.72
C TRP A 69 -11.20 14.71 -1.99
N PRO A 70 -10.43 15.72 -1.51
CA PRO A 70 -10.75 17.11 -1.77
C PRO A 70 -10.76 17.40 -3.28
N LEU A 71 -11.55 18.40 -3.67
CA LEU A 71 -11.49 18.94 -5.02
C LEU A 71 -10.09 19.46 -5.33
N ARG A 72 -9.76 19.50 -6.63
CA ARG A 72 -8.47 19.97 -7.12
C ARG A 72 -8.17 21.39 -6.64
N ASP A 73 -7.13 21.52 -5.81
CA ASP A 73 -6.61 22.80 -5.33
C ASP A 73 -5.08 22.85 -5.59
N PRO A 74 -4.61 23.72 -6.51
CA PRO A 74 -3.19 23.87 -6.81
C PRO A 74 -2.34 24.29 -5.60
N ALA A 75 -2.87 25.10 -4.68
CA ALA A 75 -2.14 25.54 -3.49
C ALA A 75 -1.93 24.37 -2.53
N ALA A 76 -3.01 23.62 -2.23
CA ALA A 76 -2.95 22.42 -1.41
C ALA A 76 -2.03 21.34 -2.02
N CYS A 77 -2.03 21.20 -3.35
CA CYS A 77 -1.12 20.29 -4.04
C CYS A 77 0.35 20.72 -3.86
N LEU A 78 0.66 22.01 -4.01
CA LEU A 78 2.02 22.54 -3.80
C LEU A 78 2.50 22.37 -2.34
N GLU A 79 1.62 22.62 -1.38
CA GLU A 79 1.88 22.35 0.04
C GLU A 79 2.13 20.86 0.28
N GLY A 80 1.30 19.99 -0.31
CA GLY A 80 1.46 18.54 -0.27
C GLY A 80 2.82 18.08 -0.82
N LEU A 81 3.22 18.61 -1.98
CA LEU A 81 4.54 18.34 -2.59
C LEU A 81 5.69 18.80 -1.69
N THR A 82 5.53 19.96 -1.04
CA THR A 82 6.52 20.46 -0.07
C THR A 82 6.63 19.53 1.15
N ARG A 83 5.49 19.09 1.72
CA ARG A 83 5.50 18.17 2.86
C ARG A 83 6.01 16.78 2.47
N ARG A 84 5.71 16.31 1.25
CA ARG A 84 6.28 15.07 0.69
C ARG A 84 7.80 15.09 0.72
N MET A 85 8.44 16.20 0.36
CA MET A 85 9.91 16.30 0.39
C MET A 85 10.48 16.14 1.81
N ALA A 86 9.83 16.74 2.81
CA ALA A 86 10.24 16.61 4.20
C ALA A 86 10.08 15.16 4.71
N LEU A 87 8.92 14.54 4.47
CA LEU A 87 8.67 13.16 4.88
C LEU A 87 9.56 12.17 4.15
N LEU A 88 9.82 12.37 2.85
CA LEU A 88 10.75 11.51 2.11
C LEU A 88 12.14 11.57 2.72
N ARG A 89 12.63 12.75 3.14
CA ARG A 89 13.91 12.86 3.85
C ARG A 89 13.90 12.08 5.16
N GLU A 90 12.84 12.18 5.96
CA GLU A 90 12.70 11.43 7.22
C GLU A 90 12.75 9.92 6.97
N TRP A 91 12.02 9.43 5.97
CA TRP A 91 12.04 8.02 5.57
C TRP A 91 13.39 7.56 5.04
N LEU A 92 14.07 8.38 4.22
CA LEU A 92 15.40 8.03 3.70
C LEU A 92 16.44 7.93 4.81
N LEU A 93 16.34 8.74 5.87
CA LEU A 93 17.19 8.61 7.05
C LEU A 93 16.84 7.35 7.83
N PHE A 94 15.55 7.08 8.04
CA PHE A 94 15.09 5.86 8.70
C PHE A 94 15.57 4.58 7.99
N LEU A 95 15.53 4.57 6.65
CA LEU A 95 15.97 3.44 5.82
C LEU A 95 17.50 3.27 5.76
N GLN A 96 18.29 4.19 6.34
CA GLN A 96 19.73 3.97 6.54
C GLN A 96 20.00 2.98 7.66
N ASP A 97 19.20 3.03 8.71
CA ASP A 97 19.28 2.12 9.85
C ASP A 97 18.46 0.83 9.60
N TRP A 98 17.35 0.96 8.87
CA TRP A 98 16.39 -0.12 8.57
C TRP A 98 16.22 -0.29 7.05
N PRO A 99 17.16 -0.94 6.35
CA PRO A 99 17.19 -0.97 4.88
C PRO A 99 16.00 -1.69 4.24
N VAL A 100 15.33 -2.58 4.99
CA VAL A 100 14.13 -3.29 4.56
C VAL A 100 13.08 -3.23 5.68
N ILE A 101 11.89 -2.75 5.35
CA ILE A 101 10.72 -2.76 6.25
C ILE A 101 9.77 -3.84 5.77
N VAL A 102 9.29 -4.69 6.69
CA VAL A 102 8.20 -5.63 6.43
C VAL A 102 6.90 -5.04 6.97
N ALA A 103 5.93 -4.80 6.11
CA ALA A 103 4.63 -4.24 6.46
C ALA A 103 3.50 -5.02 5.78
N PRO A 104 2.25 -4.95 6.24
CA PRO A 104 1.15 -5.58 5.52
C PRO A 104 0.89 -4.85 4.19
N VAL A 105 0.49 -5.56 3.14
CA VAL A 105 0.04 -4.93 1.87
C VAL A 105 -1.22 -4.08 2.13
N SER A 106 -2.16 -4.68 2.86
CA SER A 106 -3.41 -4.08 3.34
C SER A 106 -3.55 -4.44 4.82
N THR A 107 -4.04 -3.53 5.66
CA THR A 107 -4.30 -3.86 7.07
C THR A 107 -5.56 -4.69 7.28
N GLU A 108 -6.32 -4.92 6.21
CA GLU A 108 -7.52 -5.79 6.17
C GLU A 108 -7.33 -6.93 5.15
N PRO A 109 -8.00 -8.09 5.34
CA PRO A 109 -8.10 -9.13 4.32
C PRO A 109 -8.75 -8.63 3.01
N PRO A 110 -8.69 -9.42 1.92
CA PRO A 110 -9.34 -9.08 0.66
C PRO A 110 -10.81 -8.69 0.85
N PHE A 111 -11.20 -7.55 0.28
CA PHE A 111 -12.57 -7.04 0.38
C PHE A 111 -13.55 -7.88 -0.46
N PRO A 112 -14.81 -8.01 -0.04
CA PRO A 112 -15.85 -8.62 -0.86
C PRO A 112 -16.02 -7.90 -2.22
N VAL A 113 -16.57 -8.62 -3.19
CA VAL A 113 -16.95 -8.03 -4.49
C VAL A 113 -17.89 -6.85 -4.29
N ALA A 114 -17.67 -5.77 -5.05
CA ALA A 114 -18.45 -4.53 -5.02
C ALA A 114 -18.45 -3.79 -3.66
N HIS A 115 -17.49 -4.06 -2.77
CA HIS A 115 -17.39 -3.39 -1.47
C HIS A 115 -17.18 -1.88 -1.60
N ASP A 116 -16.47 -1.44 -2.65
CA ASP A 116 -16.16 -0.06 -2.98
C ASP A 116 -17.36 0.78 -3.49
N ARG A 117 -18.53 0.15 -3.66
CA ARG A 117 -19.76 0.79 -4.16
C ARG A 117 -20.79 1.11 -3.06
N ARG A 118 -20.47 0.82 -1.79
CA ARG A 118 -21.45 0.90 -0.69
C ARG A 118 -21.79 2.32 -0.28
N ASP A 119 -20.80 3.02 0.28
CA ASP A 119 -20.95 4.36 0.85
C ASP A 119 -19.57 5.00 1.11
N THR A 120 -19.57 6.28 1.47
CA THR A 120 -18.37 7.07 1.74
C THR A 120 -17.60 6.57 2.98
N ALA A 121 -18.29 6.02 3.97
CA ALA A 121 -17.66 5.46 5.17
C ALA A 121 -16.85 4.20 4.81
N THR A 122 -17.38 3.36 3.93
CA THR A 122 -16.71 2.19 3.39
C THR A 122 -15.50 2.61 2.55
N THR A 123 -15.62 3.64 1.70
CA THR A 123 -14.47 4.20 0.97
C THR A 123 -13.37 4.65 1.93
N ALA A 124 -13.70 5.38 3.00
CA ALA A 124 -12.73 5.81 3.99
C ALA A 124 -12.04 4.63 4.70
N ALA A 125 -12.78 3.57 5.03
CA ALA A 125 -12.24 2.36 5.63
C ALA A 125 -11.29 1.62 4.67
N ILE A 126 -11.63 1.52 3.39
CA ILE A 126 -10.74 0.94 2.36
C ILE A 126 -9.44 1.74 2.29
N MET A 127 -9.50 3.08 2.21
CA MET A 127 -8.30 3.91 2.14
C MET A 127 -7.44 3.80 3.40
N GLN A 128 -8.06 3.73 4.57
CA GLN A 128 -7.36 3.50 5.85
C GLN A 128 -6.67 2.13 5.88
N ALA A 129 -7.28 1.10 5.28
CA ALA A 129 -6.68 -0.22 5.17
C ALA A 129 -5.50 -0.25 4.19
N GLN A 130 -5.52 0.58 3.14
CA GLN A 130 -4.46 0.71 2.14
C GLN A 130 -3.35 1.70 2.53
N ARG A 131 -3.39 2.29 3.73
CA ARG A 131 -2.51 3.41 4.13
C ARG A 131 -1.02 3.15 3.92
N VAL A 132 -0.55 1.91 4.15
CA VAL A 132 0.86 1.56 3.96
C VAL A 132 1.25 1.68 2.49
N MET A 133 0.48 1.08 1.59
CA MET A 133 0.69 1.15 0.14
C MET A 133 0.58 2.59 -0.38
N LEU A 134 -0.36 3.37 0.14
CA LEU A 134 -0.53 4.78 -0.22
C LEU A 134 0.69 5.61 0.21
N ALA A 135 1.24 5.38 1.40
CA ALA A 135 2.44 6.07 1.88
C ALA A 135 3.66 5.75 1.01
N VAL A 136 3.91 4.48 0.70
CA VAL A 136 5.01 4.03 -0.16
C VAL A 136 4.91 4.68 -1.54
N SER A 137 3.71 4.67 -2.13
CA SER A 137 3.43 5.29 -3.42
C SER A 137 3.61 6.81 -3.39
N ALA A 138 3.10 7.48 -2.35
CA ALA A 138 3.22 8.91 -2.18
C ALA A 138 4.69 9.34 -2.06
N LEU A 139 5.51 8.58 -1.35
CA LEU A 139 6.94 8.87 -1.17
C LEU A 139 7.79 8.42 -2.35
N GLY A 140 7.29 7.53 -3.20
CA GLY A 140 8.02 6.98 -4.34
C GLY A 140 9.13 6.02 -3.90
N LEU A 141 8.90 5.27 -2.82
CA LEU A 141 9.83 4.27 -2.31
C LEU A 141 9.65 2.94 -3.06
N PRO A 142 10.72 2.16 -3.27
CA PRO A 142 10.62 0.79 -3.79
C PRO A 142 9.80 -0.10 -2.85
N GLY A 143 8.92 -0.91 -3.44
CA GLY A 143 8.06 -1.84 -2.73
C GLY A 143 7.96 -3.18 -3.46
N LEU A 144 8.02 -4.28 -2.73
CA LEU A 144 7.87 -5.65 -3.25
C LEU A 144 6.82 -6.42 -2.45
N SER A 145 5.73 -6.84 -3.09
CA SER A 145 4.70 -7.66 -2.46
C SER A 145 5.10 -9.14 -2.45
N VAL A 146 5.10 -9.75 -1.27
CA VAL A 146 5.42 -11.16 -1.04
C VAL A 146 4.19 -11.85 -0.45
N PRO A 147 3.61 -12.85 -1.16
CA PRO A 147 2.53 -13.66 -0.61
C PRO A 147 2.99 -14.46 0.62
N THR A 148 2.09 -14.66 1.59
CA THR A 148 2.38 -15.38 2.84
C THR A 148 1.40 -16.53 3.11
N GLY A 149 0.92 -17.17 2.04
CA GLY A 149 -0.06 -18.26 2.12
C GLY A 149 -1.51 -17.79 2.25
N LEU A 150 -2.37 -18.70 2.72
CA LEU A 150 -3.79 -18.45 2.93
C LEU A 150 -4.11 -18.28 4.42
N ALA A 151 -5.02 -17.36 4.73
CA ALA A 151 -5.72 -17.31 6.01
C ALA A 151 -7.22 -17.39 5.73
N GLU A 152 -7.92 -18.34 6.35
CA GLU A 152 -9.36 -18.55 6.13
C GLU A 152 -9.74 -18.74 4.64
N GLY A 153 -8.83 -19.31 3.85
CA GLY A 153 -9.01 -19.51 2.41
C GLY A 153 -8.75 -18.27 1.54
N LEU A 154 -8.39 -17.12 2.15
CA LEU A 154 -8.07 -15.88 1.44
C LEU A 154 -6.54 -15.69 1.34
N PRO A 155 -6.04 -15.18 0.19
CA PRO A 155 -4.61 -14.89 0.03
C PRO A 155 -4.19 -13.75 0.94
N MET A 156 -3.09 -13.96 1.66
CA MET A 156 -2.47 -12.96 2.50
C MET A 156 -1.09 -12.57 1.93
N GLY A 157 -0.60 -11.40 2.30
CA GLY A 157 0.73 -10.97 1.90
C GLY A 157 1.27 -9.82 2.72
N VAL A 158 2.59 -9.66 2.63
CA VAL A 158 3.35 -8.53 3.15
C VAL A 158 3.93 -7.75 1.99
N GLN A 159 4.26 -6.49 2.22
CA GLN A 159 5.11 -5.70 1.34
C GLN A 159 6.45 -5.47 2.04
N LEU A 160 7.52 -5.60 1.27
CA LEU A 160 8.85 -5.17 1.64
C LEU A 160 9.06 -3.77 1.09
N ILE A 161 9.52 -2.83 1.91
CA ILE A 161 9.74 -1.44 1.54
C ILE A 161 11.23 -1.14 1.73
N GLY A 162 11.88 -0.61 0.70
CA GLY A 162 13.32 -0.41 0.68
C GLY A 162 13.74 1.04 0.50
N ALA A 163 15.03 1.30 0.70
CA ALA A 163 15.66 2.53 0.26
C ALA A 163 15.63 2.67 -1.27
N LEU A 164 15.80 3.89 -1.78
CA LEU A 164 15.89 4.14 -3.22
C LEU A 164 17.03 3.31 -3.84
N HIS A 165 16.71 2.60 -4.93
CA HIS A 165 17.62 1.72 -5.67
C HIS A 165 18.10 0.47 -4.89
N ALA A 166 17.40 0.07 -3.83
CA ALA A 166 17.73 -1.12 -3.04
C ALA A 166 16.93 -2.37 -3.46
N ASP A 167 16.59 -2.49 -4.74
CA ASP A 167 15.76 -3.58 -5.28
C ASP A 167 16.36 -4.97 -4.98
N GLU A 168 17.69 -5.12 -5.05
CA GLU A 168 18.39 -6.37 -4.73
C GLU A 168 18.12 -6.80 -3.27
N ALA A 169 18.24 -5.89 -2.30
CA ALA A 169 17.97 -6.18 -0.90
C ALA A 169 16.50 -6.59 -0.65
N LEU A 170 15.56 -6.07 -1.46
CA LEU A 170 14.16 -6.50 -1.39
C LEU A 170 13.98 -7.94 -1.88
N PHE A 171 14.66 -8.33 -2.96
CA PHE A 171 14.61 -9.71 -3.44
C PHE A 171 15.30 -10.68 -2.47
N ASP A 172 16.46 -10.30 -1.93
CA ASP A 172 17.18 -11.09 -0.91
C ASP A 172 16.32 -11.33 0.34
N ALA A 173 15.55 -10.32 0.76
CA ALA A 173 14.61 -10.47 1.87
C ALA A 173 13.34 -11.25 1.48
N ALA A 174 12.88 -11.19 0.24
CA ALA A 174 11.68 -11.88 -0.22
C ALA A 174 11.86 -13.40 -0.30
N GLU A 175 13.04 -13.87 -0.70
CA GLU A 175 13.31 -15.30 -0.93
C GLU A 175 13.08 -16.17 0.34
N PRO A 176 13.64 -15.85 1.52
CA PRO A 176 13.34 -16.56 2.77
C PRO A 176 11.85 -16.59 3.13
N ILE A 177 11.16 -15.46 2.92
CA ILE A 177 9.73 -15.33 3.24
C ILE A 177 8.91 -16.25 2.33
N ALA A 178 9.17 -16.22 1.03
CA ALA A 178 8.46 -17.05 0.06
C ALA A 178 8.72 -18.55 0.26
N ALA A 179 9.95 -18.93 0.63
CA ALA A 179 10.31 -20.31 0.92
C ALA A 179 9.61 -20.84 2.19
N ALA A 180 9.53 -20.02 3.24
CA ALA A 180 8.91 -20.40 4.51
C ALA A 180 7.37 -20.35 4.48
N LEU A 181 6.79 -19.49 3.64
CA LEU A 181 5.35 -19.22 3.57
C LEU A 181 4.80 -19.42 2.14
N PRO A 182 4.90 -20.65 1.60
CA PRO A 182 4.55 -20.91 0.21
C PRO A 182 3.05 -20.68 -0.06
N MET A 183 2.74 -20.07 -1.20
CA MET A 183 1.39 -20.04 -1.71
C MET A 183 0.99 -21.41 -2.27
N PRO A 184 -0.26 -21.85 -2.06
CA PRO A 184 -0.77 -23.02 -2.75
C PRO A 184 -0.79 -22.76 -4.27
N ALA A 185 -0.55 -23.82 -5.05
CA ALA A 185 -0.63 -23.75 -6.49
C ALA A 185 -2.02 -23.23 -6.92
N LEU A 186 -2.02 -22.20 -7.77
CA LEU A 186 -3.26 -21.71 -8.36
C LEU A 186 -3.88 -22.83 -9.21
N PRO A 187 -5.22 -23.02 -9.16
CA PRO A 187 -5.88 -23.88 -10.13
C PRO A 187 -5.63 -23.32 -11.54
N PRO A 188 -5.52 -24.19 -12.57
CA PRO A 188 -5.38 -23.73 -13.95
C PRO A 188 -6.55 -22.83 -14.32
N ILE A 189 -6.26 -21.76 -15.08
CA ILE A 189 -7.29 -20.89 -15.65
C ILE A 189 -8.10 -21.73 -16.64
N ALA A 190 -9.40 -21.84 -16.40
CA ALA A 190 -10.34 -22.54 -17.27
C ALA A 190 -10.72 -21.70 -18.50
#